data_AF-A0AB39SXB7-F1
#
_entry.id   AF-A0AB39SXB7-F1
#
_cell.length_a   1.000
_cell.length_b   1.000
_cell.length_c   1.000
_cell.angle_alpha   90.00
_cell.angle_beta   90.00
_cell.angle_gamma   90.00
#
_symmetry.space_group_name_H-M   'P 1'
#
loop_
_entity.id
_entity.type
_entity.pdbx_description
1 polymer ?
#
loop_
_entity_poly.entity_id
_entity_poly.type
_entity_poly.pdbx_seq_one_letter_code
_entity_poly.pdbx_strand_id
1 'polypeptide(L)'
;MAGSAHGHTPAAWTGVIISFIGFCIAGVFMVAANLPGFWAGVGVIVLGGIIGGAMKVAGLGMPKDSEAVIAAREAATATARARA
;
A
#
# COMPACT_ATOMS: atom_id res chain seq x y z
N MET A 1 -5.96 -20.18 10.39
CA MET A 1 -4.58 -19.78 10.05
C MET A 1 -4.67 -18.87 8.83
N ALA A 2 -4.49 -17.56 9.01
CA ALA A 2 -4.61 -16.58 7.93
C ALA A 2 -3.46 -16.80 6.93
N GLY A 3 -3.80 -17.25 5.73
CA GLY A 3 -2.84 -17.42 4.65
C GLY A 3 -2.14 -16.10 4.35
N SER A 4 -0.81 -16.15 4.26
CA SER A 4 0.11 -15.02 4.11
C SER A 4 -0.17 -14.20 2.85
N ALA A 5 -1.11 -13.26 2.96
CA ALA A 5 -1.38 -12.19 1.99
C ALA A 5 -1.29 -10.83 2.70
N HIS A 6 -0.32 -10.68 3.60
CA HIS A 6 -0.03 -9.41 4.24
C HIS A 6 1.05 -8.68 3.46
N GLY A 7 0.90 -7.37 3.31
CA GLY A 7 1.79 -6.49 2.58
C GLY A 7 3.19 -6.40 3.19
N HIS A 8 3.96 -7.48 3.17
CA HIS A 8 5.33 -7.59 3.64
C HIS A 8 6.36 -7.05 2.64
N THR A 9 5.90 -6.41 1.56
CA THR A 9 6.82 -5.87 0.56
C THR A 9 7.47 -4.60 1.10
N PRO A 10 8.79 -4.42 0.90
CA PRO A 10 9.48 -3.19 1.31
C PRO A 10 8.82 -1.94 0.74
N ALA A 11 8.36 -1.99 -0.52
CA ALA A 11 7.69 -0.85 -1.16
C ALA A 11 6.42 -0.40 -0.41
N ALA A 12 5.62 -1.35 0.09
CA ALA A 12 4.40 -1.04 0.84
C ALA A 12 4.73 -0.41 2.20
N TRP A 13 5.65 -1.01 2.96
CA TRP A 13 6.01 -0.51 4.29
C TRP A 13 6.71 0.85 4.24
N THR A 14 7.60 1.08 3.27
CA THR A 14 8.25 2.38 3.11
C THR A 14 7.25 3.48 2.81
N GLY A 15 6.34 3.27 1.86
CA GLY A 15 5.30 4.26 1.56
C GLY A 15 4.40 4.57 2.75
N VAL A 16 4.01 3.53 3.51
CA VAL A 16 3.17 3.67 4.71
C VAL A 16 3.89 4.44 5.82
N ILE A 17 5.14 4.10 6.15
CA ILE A 17 5.89 4.78 7.21
C ILE A 17 6.06 6.27 6.90
N ILE A 18 6.44 6.61 5.68
CA ILE A 18 6.64 8.01 5.27
C ILE A 18 5.31 8.77 5.33
N SER A 19 4.23 8.18 4.83
CA SER A 19 2.90 8.79 4.87
C SER A 19 2.39 8.96 6.30
N PHE A 20 2.68 8.00 7.19
CA PHE A 20 2.30 8.06 8.59
C PHE A 20 3.04 9.19 9.32
N ILE A 21 4.34 9.37 9.05
CA ILE A 21 5.11 10.50 9.57
C ILE A 21 4.52 11.82 9.08
N GLY A 22 4.21 11.94 7.79
CA GLY A 22 3.58 13.13 7.21
C GLY A 22 2.21 13.44 7.84
N PHE A 23 1.41 12.40 8.11
CA PHE A 23 0.13 12.53 8.81
C PHE A 23 0.30 13.06 10.24
N CYS A 24 1.28 12.53 11.00
CA CYS A 24 1.59 13.03 12.34
C CYS A 24 2.03 14.50 12.31
N ILE A 25 2.89 14.88 11.35
CA ILE A 25 3.33 16.28 11.17
C ILE A 25 2.13 17.19 10.86
N ALA A 26 1.28 16.78 9.91
CA ALA A 26 0.08 17.53 9.54
C ALA A 26 -0.88 17.68 10.74
N GLY A 27 -1.06 16.63 11.55
CA GLY A 27 -1.89 16.66 12.76
C GLY A 27 -1.38 17.66 13.80
N VAL A 28 -0.07 17.67 14.07
CA VAL A 28 0.55 18.62 15.01
C VAL A 28 0.32 20.07 14.55
N PHE A 29 0.54 20.37 13.27
CA PHE A 29 0.38 21.72 12.74
C PHE A 29 -1.07 22.15 12.55
N MET A 30 -1.99 21.20 12.32
CA MET A 30 -3.43 21.47 12.34
C MET A 30 -3.87 21.98 13.70
N VAL A 31 -3.46 21.30 14.79
CA VAL A 31 -3.78 21.72 16.16
C VAL A 31 -3.12 23.06 16.50
N ALA A 32 -1.91 23.31 16.00
CA ALA A 32 -1.20 24.57 16.19
C ALA A 32 -1.73 25.73 15.31
N ALA A 33 -2.81 25.53 14.55
CA ALA A 33 -3.35 26.50 13.58
C ALA A 33 -2.30 27.06 12.60
N ASN A 34 -1.29 26.25 12.25
CA ASN A 34 -0.18 26.63 11.39
C ASN A 34 -0.40 26.05 9.98
N LEU A 35 -0.94 26.90 9.10
CA LEU A 35 -1.28 26.49 7.74
C LEU A 35 -0.06 26.08 6.89
N PRO A 36 1.09 26.80 6.90
CA PRO A 36 2.30 26.35 6.21
C PRO A 36 2.80 24.98 6.69
N GLY A 37 2.83 24.76 8.02
CA GLY A 37 3.27 23.50 8.61
C GLY A 37 2.36 22.32 8.27
N PHE A 38 1.04 22.55 8.19
CA PHE A 38 0.08 21.55 7.71
C PHE A 38 0.41 21.11 6.28
N TRP A 39 0.63 22.07 5.36
CA TRP A 39 0.98 21.76 3.98
C TRP A 39 2.35 21.08 3.83
N ALA A 40 3.30 21.40 4.71
CA ALA A 40 4.56 20.66 4.78
C ALA A 40 4.31 19.17 5.12
N GLY A 41 3.44 18.88 6.09
CA GLY A 41 3.02 17.52 6.41
C GLY A 41 2.33 16.80 5.23
N VAL A 42 1.43 17.49 4.53
CA VAL A 42 0.80 16.98 3.30
C VAL A 42 1.84 16.67 2.22
N GLY A 43 2.85 17.53 2.06
CA GLY A 43 3.96 17.31 1.13
C GLY A 43 4.74 16.01 1.45
N VAL A 44 4.96 15.71 2.72
CA VAL A 44 5.60 14.44 3.15
C VAL A 44 4.74 13.23 2.81
N ILE A 45 3.41 13.33 2.95
CA ILE A 45 2.49 12.24 2.55
C ILE A 45 2.60 11.96 1.05
N VAL A 46 2.57 13.00 0.23
CA VAL A 46 2.73 12.88 -1.23
C VAL A 46 4.08 12.24 -1.58
N LEU A 47 5.16 12.63 -0.90
CA LEU A 47 6.47 12.04 -1.06
C LEU A 47 6.48 10.54 -0.73
N GLY A 48 5.76 10.11 0.31
CA GLY A 48 5.57 8.69 0.64
C GLY A 48 4.94 7.90 -0.49
N GLY A 49 3.91 8.46 -1.13
CA GLY A 49 3.27 7.87 -2.32
C GLY A 49 4.23 7.76 -3.52
N ILE A 50 5.01 8.82 -3.78
CA ILE A 50 6.00 8.84 -4.87
C ILE A 50 7.08 7.77 -4.65
N ILE A 51 7.65 7.69 -3.43
CA ILE A 51 8.70 6.73 -3.10
C ILE A 51 8.16 5.29 -3.16
N GLY A 52 7.00 5.02 -2.55
CA GLY A 52 6.38 3.69 -2.62
C GLY A 52 6.07 3.27 -4.06
N GLY A 53 5.61 4.21 -4.89
CA GLY A 53 5.39 4.01 -6.33
C GLY A 53 6.68 3.69 -7.08
N ALA A 54 7.75 4.45 -6.85
CA ALA A 54 9.06 4.22 -7.45
C ALA A 54 9.63 2.85 -7.07
N MET A 55 9.51 2.45 -5.79
CA MET A 55 9.96 1.14 -5.31
C MET A 55 9.15 0.00 -5.93
N LYS A 56 7.84 0.18 -6.12
CA LYS A 56 7.02 -0.81 -6.83
C LYS A 56 7.50 -1.01 -8.27
N VAL A 57 7.81 0.08 -8.98
CA VAL A 57 8.37 0.02 -10.35
C VAL A 57 9.76 -0.61 -10.37
N ALA A 58 10.56 -0.39 -9.34
CA ALA A 58 11.86 -1.04 -9.16
C ALA A 58 11.78 -2.53 -8.76
N GLY A 59 10.59 -3.14 -8.73
CA GLY A 59 10.41 -4.57 -8.45
C GLY A 59 10.39 -4.93 -6.96
N LEU A 60 10.41 -3.95 -6.06
CA LEU A 60 10.32 -4.15 -4.59
C LEU A 60 8.87 -4.24 -4.09
N GLY A 61 7.90 -4.19 -5.01
CA GLY A 61 6.47 -4.34 -4.74
C GLY A 61 5.98 -5.78 -4.83
N MET A 62 4.68 -5.98 -4.65
CA MET A 62 4.09 -7.32 -4.69
C MET A 62 4.15 -7.90 -6.12
N PRO A 63 4.66 -9.13 -6.31
CA PRO A 63 4.59 -9.82 -7.58
C PRO A 63 3.14 -9.97 -8.04
N LYS A 64 2.87 -9.82 -9.34
CA LYS A 64 1.55 -10.13 -9.90
C LYS A 64 1.39 -11.64 -9.96
N ASP A 65 0.21 -12.14 -9.57
CA ASP A 65 -0.11 -13.55 -9.73
C ASP A 65 -0.02 -13.95 -11.21
N SER A 66 0.58 -15.12 -11.47
CA SER A 66 0.68 -15.67 -12.82
C SER A 66 -0.71 -16.00 -13.37
N GLU A 67 -0.90 -15.88 -14.69
CA GLU A 67 -2.15 -16.24 -15.37
C GLU A 67 -2.58 -17.68 -15.05
N ALA A 68 -1.62 -18.59 -14.88
CA ALA A 68 -1.89 -19.97 -14.46
C ALA A 68 -2.52 -20.06 -13.07
N VAL A 69 -2.08 -19.21 -12.14
CA VAL A 69 -2.62 -19.14 -10.77
C VAL A 69 -4.03 -18.56 -10.79
N ILE A 70 -4.27 -17.54 -11.62
CA ILE A 70 -5.59 -16.93 -11.81
C ILE A 70 -6.57 -17.95 -12.40
N ALA A 71 -6.18 -18.62 -13.49
CA ALA A 71 -7.00 -19.64 -14.16
C ALA A 71 -7.32 -20.83 -13.23
N ALA A 72 -6.34 -21.29 -12.43
CA ALA A 72 -6.57 -22.33 -11.43
C ALA A 72 -7.58 -21.89 -10.36
N ARG A 73 -7.54 -20.62 -9.94
CA ARG A 73 -8.50 -20.04 -8.98
C ARG A 73 -9.90 -19.96 -9.56
N GLU A 74 -10.04 -19.55 -10.82
CA GLU A 74 -11.32 -19.50 -11.53
C GLU A 74 -11.91 -20.90 -11.71
N ALA A 75 -11.10 -21.88 -12.16
CA ALA A 75 -11.53 -23.27 -12.31
C ALA A 75 -11.95 -23.90 -10.97
N ALA A 76 -11.21 -23.62 -9.89
CA ALA A 76 -11.58 -24.07 -8.55
C ALA A 76 -12.90 -23.44 -8.07
N THR A 77 -13.13 -22.16 -8.36
CA THR A 77 -14.38 -21.45 -8.01
C THR A 77 -15.56 -21.98 -8.82
N ALA A 78 -15.38 -22.23 -10.12
CA ALA A 78 -16.40 -22.84 -10.98
C ALA A 78 -16.77 -24.25 -10.52
N THR A 79 -15.76 -25.06 -10.14
CA THR A 79 -15.97 -26.41 -9.60
C THR A 79 -16.70 -26.38 -8.26
N ALA A 80 -16.37 -25.42 -7.37
CA ALA A 80 -17.07 -25.25 -6.10
C ALA A 80 -18.54 -24.84 -6.29
N ARG A 81 -18.81 -23.96 -7.27
CA ARG A 81 -20.17 -23.55 -7.62
C ARG A 81 -20.99 -24.67 -8.24
N ALA A 82 -20.38 -25.54 -9.05
CA ALA A 82 -21.05 -26.68 -9.65
C ALA A 82 -21.37 -27.80 -8.65
N ARG A 83 -20.75 -27.78 -7.47
CA ARG A 83 -20.97 -28.75 -6.38
C ARG A 83 -21.92 -28.23 -5.28
N ALA A 84 -22.41 -27.00 -5.41
CA ALA A 84 -23.38 -26.37 -4.51
C ALA A 84 -24.78 -26.42 -5.15
#